data_AF-A0A969E1M4-F1
#
_entry.id   AF-A0A969E1M4-F1
#
_cell.length_a   1.000
_cell.length_b   1.000
_cell.length_c   1.000
_cell.angle_alpha   90.00
_cell.angle_beta   90.00
_cell.angle_gamma   90.00
#
_symmetry.space_group_name_H-M   'P 1'
#
loop_
_entity.id
_entity.type
_entity.pdbx_description
1 polymer ?
#
loop_
_entity_poly.entity_id
_entity_poly.type
_entity_poly.pdbx_seq_one_letter_code
_entity_poly.pdbx_strand_id
1 'polypeptide(L)'
;MSILQPYKFKQLDNKYSFITDNSIVYSVDFTDGSIYFYNLPPNIPVFELNIKVRNAVESNGQPYDKRMEVTIAAILSTFFKDNMNSLIYVCDNLDNRQKGRFRKFESWFKRSDNTQLEKYDVNFTTQDMQILASLIIHIENPHKDLLVNLFFDLYK
;
A
#
# COMPACT_ATOMS: atom_id res chain seq x y z
N MET A 1 2.38 -26.57 -10.75
CA MET A 1 2.27 -25.13 -11.06
C MET A 1 3.60 -24.47 -10.73
N SER A 2 4.15 -23.64 -11.62
CA SER A 2 5.35 -22.85 -11.29
C SER A 2 4.99 -21.79 -10.27
N ILE A 3 5.74 -21.71 -9.16
CA ILE A 3 5.64 -20.61 -8.20
C ILE A 3 6.12 -19.34 -8.91
N LEU A 4 5.29 -18.31 -8.94
CA LEU A 4 5.64 -17.03 -9.54
C LEU A 4 6.64 -16.32 -8.61
N GLN A 5 7.82 -15.95 -9.12
CA GLN A 5 8.85 -15.28 -8.33
C GLN A 5 8.78 -13.76 -8.49
N PRO A 6 9.02 -12.99 -7.41
CA PRO A 6 9.07 -11.53 -7.48
C PRO A 6 10.18 -11.07 -8.43
N TYR A 7 10.03 -9.88 -8.98
CA TYR A 7 11.15 -9.18 -9.60
C TYR A 7 12.22 -8.89 -8.56
N LYS A 8 13.49 -8.90 -9.00
CA LYS A 8 14.58 -8.42 -8.14
C LYS A 8 14.37 -6.92 -7.93
N PHE A 9 14.28 -6.52 -6.67
CA PHE A 9 14.16 -5.12 -6.28
C PHE A 9 15.42 -4.67 -5.53
N LYS A 10 15.74 -3.39 -5.66
CA LYS A 10 16.76 -2.70 -4.86
C LYS A 10 16.06 -1.89 -3.79
N GLN A 11 16.60 -1.92 -2.58
CA GLN A 11 16.16 -1.10 -1.45
C GLN A 11 17.21 -0.03 -1.15
N LEU A 12 16.73 1.19 -0.91
CA LEU A 12 17.50 2.29 -0.32
C LEU A 12 16.56 2.99 0.67
N ASP A 13 16.84 2.87 1.97
CA ASP A 13 15.96 3.31 3.05
C ASP A 13 14.52 2.78 2.90
N ASN A 14 13.55 3.69 2.90
CA ASN A 14 12.11 3.43 2.74
C ASN A 14 11.66 3.45 1.26
N LYS A 15 12.60 3.25 0.33
CA LYS A 15 12.33 3.26 -1.10
C LYS A 15 12.83 1.99 -1.76
N TYR A 16 11.97 1.42 -2.57
CA TYR A 16 12.23 0.23 -3.35
C TYR A 16 12.08 0.54 -4.83
N SER A 17 12.88 -0.12 -5.66
CA SER A 17 12.79 0.00 -7.11
C SER A 17 13.02 -1.34 -7.78
N PHE A 18 12.29 -1.59 -8.86
CA PHE A 18 12.45 -2.79 -9.67
C PHE A 18 12.11 -2.49 -11.13
N ILE A 19 12.62 -3.36 -11.99
CA ILE A 19 12.40 -3.29 -13.44
C ILE A 19 11.66 -4.58 -13.82
N THR A 20 10.53 -4.43 -14.51
CA THR A 20 9.76 -5.58 -15.01
C THR A 20 10.39 -6.17 -16.26
N ASP A 21 9.95 -7.36 -16.69
CA ASP A 21 10.42 -7.97 -17.94
C ASP A 21 10.10 -7.08 -19.17
N ASN A 22 9.06 -6.24 -19.06
CA ASN A 22 8.66 -5.26 -20.08
C ASN A 22 9.41 -3.92 -19.95
N SER A 23 10.54 -3.88 -19.23
CA SER A 23 11.38 -2.69 -19.03
C SER A 23 10.68 -1.51 -18.35
N ILE A 24 9.62 -1.77 -17.57
CA ILE A 24 8.93 -0.73 -16.80
C ILE A 24 9.66 -0.56 -15.47
N VAL A 25 10.05 0.66 -15.17
CA VAL A 25 10.74 1.01 -13.92
C VAL A 25 9.69 1.48 -12.92
N TYR A 26 9.53 0.70 -11.85
CA TYR A 26 8.69 1.05 -10.71
C TYR A 26 9.51 1.59 -9.56
N SER A 27 8.92 2.52 -8.80
CA SER A 27 9.32 2.79 -7.42
C SER A 27 8.16 2.53 -6.47
N VAL A 28 8.49 1.97 -5.31
CA VAL A 28 7.60 1.83 -4.16
C VAL A 28 8.22 2.63 -3.02
N ASP A 29 7.57 3.72 -2.64
CA ASP A 29 8.06 4.66 -1.63
C ASP A 29 7.14 4.53 -0.39
N PHE A 30 7.74 4.43 0.81
CA PHE A 30 7.03 4.54 2.09
C PHE A 30 7.32 5.91 2.69
N THR A 31 6.36 6.83 2.59
CA THR A 31 6.49 8.22 3.07
C THR A 31 5.77 8.41 4.40
N ASP A 32 5.96 9.55 5.07
CA ASP A 32 5.21 9.86 6.29
C ASP A 32 3.70 9.93 6.00
N GLY A 33 2.93 9.09 6.66
CA GLY A 33 1.47 9.00 6.57
C GLY A 33 0.74 9.61 7.76
N SER A 34 1.45 10.24 8.70
CA SER A 34 0.88 10.79 9.93
C SER A 34 -0.21 11.85 9.68
N ILE A 35 -0.15 12.55 8.54
CA ILE A 35 -1.16 13.54 8.13
C ILE A 35 -2.59 12.98 8.07
N TYR A 36 -2.73 11.66 7.86
CA TYR A 36 -4.04 11.02 7.82
C TYR A 36 -4.60 10.74 9.21
N PHE A 37 -3.85 10.90 10.30
CA PHE A 37 -4.28 10.50 11.64
C PHE A 37 -4.36 11.72 12.57
N TYR A 38 -5.57 12.22 12.79
CA TYR A 38 -5.80 13.30 13.76
C TYR A 38 -5.51 12.81 15.20
N ASN A 39 -4.86 13.64 16.02
CA ASN A 39 -4.45 13.31 17.39
C ASN A 39 -3.52 12.09 17.53
N LEU A 40 -2.74 11.75 16.49
CA LEU A 40 -1.71 10.72 16.61
C LEU A 40 -0.63 11.15 17.62
N PRO A 41 -0.32 10.34 18.64
CA PRO A 41 0.80 10.61 19.53
C PRO A 41 2.14 10.71 18.79
N PRO A 42 3.08 11.53 19.28
CA PRO A 42 4.40 11.64 18.66
C PRO A 42 5.13 10.28 18.72
N ASN A 43 6.01 10.04 17.74
CA ASN A 43 6.84 8.83 17.60
C ASN A 43 6.09 7.52 17.31
N ILE A 44 4.81 7.55 16.93
CA ILE A 44 4.13 6.37 16.38
C ILE A 44 4.27 6.41 14.86
N PRO A 45 5.01 5.47 14.24
CA PRO A 45 5.28 5.54 12.82
C PRO A 45 4.06 5.06 12.01
N VAL A 46 3.61 5.94 11.11
CA VAL A 46 2.58 5.64 10.10
C VAL A 46 3.16 5.98 8.75
N PHE A 47 3.10 5.03 7.81
CA PHE A 47 3.65 5.22 6.48
C PHE A 47 2.56 5.23 5.42
N GLU A 48 2.70 6.04 4.39
CA GLU A 48 1.86 6.00 3.20
C GLU A 48 2.53 5.18 2.09
N LEU A 49 1.78 4.23 1.51
CA LEU A 49 2.25 3.45 0.36
C LEU A 49 2.09 4.22 -0.95
N ASN A 50 3.22 4.54 -1.59
CA ASN A 50 3.28 5.21 -2.88
C ASN A 50 3.88 4.29 -3.96
N ILE A 51 3.09 3.89 -4.97
CA ILE A 51 3.57 3.08 -6.11
C ILE A 51 3.58 3.94 -7.38
N LYS A 52 4.75 4.15 -7.98
CA LYS A 52 4.94 5.06 -9.12
C LYS A 52 5.67 4.37 -10.27
N VAL A 53 5.25 4.66 -11.49
CA VAL A 53 6.02 4.32 -12.71
C VAL A 53 6.94 5.48 -13.04
N ARG A 54 8.23 5.21 -13.30
CA ARG A 54 9.26 6.24 -13.48
C ARG A 54 9.62 6.55 -14.92
N ASN A 55 9.32 5.66 -15.86
CA ASN A 55 9.78 5.76 -17.25
C ASN A 55 8.67 5.61 -18.31
N ALA A 56 7.39 5.58 -17.92
CA ALA A 56 6.30 5.46 -18.88
C ALA A 56 5.74 6.83 -19.27
N VAL A 57 5.83 7.15 -20.56
CA VAL A 57 5.02 8.18 -21.20
C VAL A 57 3.66 7.53 -21.46
N GLU A 58 2.67 7.82 -20.60
CA GLU A 58 1.28 7.34 -20.69
C GLU A 58 1.06 5.82 -20.68
N SER A 59 0.72 5.28 -19.50
CA SER A 59 0.39 3.86 -19.26
C SER A 59 -0.97 3.37 -19.84
N ASN A 60 -1.44 3.94 -20.95
CA ASN A 60 -2.68 3.47 -21.57
C ASN A 60 -2.40 2.19 -22.36
N GLY A 61 -2.71 1.03 -21.75
CA GLY A 61 -2.73 -0.27 -22.45
C GLY A 61 -1.71 -1.32 -21.98
N GLN A 62 -1.04 -1.14 -20.85
CA GLN A 62 -0.12 -2.17 -20.35
C GLN A 62 -0.87 -3.44 -19.89
N PRO A 63 -0.43 -4.62 -20.33
CA PRO A 63 -0.97 -5.90 -19.87
C PRO A 63 -0.83 -6.03 -18.35
N TYR A 64 -1.78 -6.72 -17.75
CA TYR A 64 -1.71 -7.07 -16.34
C TYR A 64 -0.49 -7.98 -16.06
N ASP A 65 0.43 -7.49 -15.22
CA ASP A 65 1.64 -8.20 -14.82
C ASP A 65 1.44 -8.86 -13.44
N LYS A 66 1.27 -10.19 -13.42
CA LYS A 66 1.11 -10.95 -12.16
C LYS A 66 2.37 -10.91 -11.29
N ARG A 67 3.57 -10.77 -11.87
CA ARG A 67 4.82 -10.72 -11.10
C ARG A 67 4.92 -9.43 -10.31
N MET A 68 4.26 -8.37 -10.77
CA MET A 68 4.13 -7.12 -10.04
C MET A 68 3.46 -7.36 -8.67
N GLU A 69 2.33 -8.06 -8.60
CA GLU A 69 1.64 -8.35 -7.33
C GLU A 69 2.56 -9.10 -6.34
N VAL A 70 3.25 -10.14 -6.81
CA VAL A 70 4.19 -10.90 -5.97
C VAL A 70 5.39 -10.05 -5.53
N THR A 71 5.82 -9.12 -6.38
CA THR A 71 6.91 -8.19 -6.04
C THR A 71 6.50 -7.21 -4.96
N ILE A 72 5.32 -6.59 -5.07
CA ILE A 72 4.85 -5.68 -4.01
C ILE A 72 4.60 -6.47 -2.71
N ALA A 73 4.10 -7.71 -2.78
CA ALA A 73 3.95 -8.57 -1.59
C ALA A 73 5.30 -8.79 -0.88
N ALA A 74 6.34 -9.12 -1.64
CA ALA A 74 7.68 -9.31 -1.09
C ALA A 74 8.27 -8.02 -0.48
N ILE A 75 8.00 -6.86 -1.09
CA ILE A 75 8.39 -5.55 -0.55
C ILE A 75 7.64 -5.27 0.77
N LEU A 76 6.32 -5.48 0.83
CA LEU A 76 5.55 -5.33 2.07
C LEU A 76 6.04 -6.28 3.16
N SER A 77 6.30 -7.54 2.83
CA SER A 77 6.84 -8.51 3.80
C SER A 77 8.18 -8.06 4.36
N THR A 78 9.02 -7.42 3.54
CA THR A 78 10.29 -6.82 4.01
C THR A 78 10.04 -5.61 4.91
N PHE A 79 9.11 -4.74 4.54
CA PHE A 79 8.73 -3.55 5.28
C PHE A 79 8.13 -3.87 6.66
N PHE A 80 7.29 -4.89 6.75
CA PHE A 80 6.65 -5.33 8.00
C PHE A 80 7.50 -6.28 8.84
N LYS A 81 8.79 -6.48 8.52
CA LYS A 81 9.73 -7.13 9.46
C LYS A 81 9.88 -6.33 10.76
N ASP A 82 9.70 -5.02 10.68
CA ASP A 82 9.51 -4.18 11.86
C ASP A 82 8.02 -4.11 12.18
N ASN A 83 7.63 -4.73 13.29
CA ASN A 83 6.23 -4.80 13.72
C ASN A 83 5.71 -3.46 14.27
N MET A 84 6.57 -2.46 14.48
CA MET A 84 6.15 -1.09 14.81
C MET A 84 5.52 -0.39 13.61
N ASN A 85 5.83 -0.82 12.40
CA ASN A 85 5.33 -0.19 11.19
C ASN A 85 3.83 -0.37 11.02
N SER A 86 3.18 0.70 10.58
CA SER A 86 1.82 0.70 10.05
C SER A 86 1.78 1.38 8.70
N LEU A 87 0.86 0.96 7.84
CA LEU A 87 0.79 1.39 6.44
C LEU A 87 -0.61 1.86 6.10
N ILE A 88 -0.76 3.08 5.63
CA ILE A 88 -1.97 3.56 4.98
C ILE A 88 -1.78 3.55 3.46
N TYR A 89 -2.80 3.08 2.75
CA TYR A 89 -2.90 3.19 1.31
C TYR A 89 -4.15 3.98 0.96
N VAL A 90 -3.96 5.15 0.35
CA VAL A 90 -5.06 6.01 -0.09
C VAL A 90 -5.14 5.99 -1.61
N CYS A 91 -6.31 5.65 -2.15
CA CYS A 91 -6.52 5.73 -3.58
C CYS A 91 -6.77 7.17 -3.99
N ASP A 92 -5.82 7.76 -4.72
CA ASP A 92 -6.00 9.03 -5.45
C ASP A 92 -7.33 8.99 -6.23
N ASN A 93 -8.08 10.09 -6.29
CA ASN A 93 -9.37 10.22 -6.98
C ASN A 93 -9.32 11.15 -8.20
N LEU A 94 -8.16 11.75 -8.51
CA LEU A 94 -8.01 12.78 -9.54
C LEU A 94 -8.42 12.33 -10.96
N ASP A 95 -8.36 11.03 -11.25
CA ASP A 95 -8.69 10.45 -12.57
C ASP A 95 -9.97 9.57 -12.56
N ASN A 96 -10.76 9.57 -11.48
CA ASN A 96 -11.92 8.70 -11.26
C ASN A 96 -11.65 7.18 -11.29
N ARG A 97 -10.38 6.74 -11.21
CA ARG A 97 -9.99 5.31 -11.22
C ARG A 97 -9.75 4.71 -9.84
N GLN A 98 -10.14 5.40 -8.75
CA GLN A 98 -9.92 4.97 -7.36
C GLN A 98 -10.48 3.57 -7.08
N LYS A 99 -11.68 3.25 -7.58
CA LYS A 99 -12.28 1.91 -7.42
C LYS A 99 -11.46 0.82 -8.11
N GLY A 100 -10.86 1.13 -9.25
CA GLY A 100 -9.99 0.21 -9.99
C GLY A 100 -8.69 -0.06 -9.25
N ARG A 101 -8.07 0.99 -8.69
CA ARG A 101 -6.88 0.89 -7.84
C ARG A 101 -7.16 0.10 -6.58
N PHE A 102 -8.25 0.41 -5.88
CA PHE A 102 -8.68 -0.29 -4.68
C PHE A 102 -8.92 -1.78 -4.94
N ARG A 103 -9.65 -2.13 -6.00
CA ARG A 103 -9.86 -3.55 -6.38
C ARG A 103 -8.57 -4.31 -6.68
N LYS A 104 -7.58 -3.65 -7.29
CA LYS A 104 -6.26 -4.27 -7.54
C LYS A 104 -5.52 -4.50 -6.22
N PHE A 105 -5.55 -3.52 -5.33
CA PHE A 105 -4.97 -3.63 -3.99
C PHE A 105 -5.63 -4.74 -3.16
N GLU A 106 -6.96 -4.82 -3.15
CA GLU A 106 -7.73 -5.91 -2.54
C GLU A 106 -7.30 -7.29 -3.06
N SER A 107 -7.28 -7.43 -4.38
CA SER A 107 -6.94 -8.68 -5.04
C SER A 107 -5.53 -9.13 -4.65
N TRP A 108 -4.60 -8.19 -4.59
CA TRP A 108 -3.22 -8.47 -4.21
C TRP A 108 -3.12 -8.86 -2.73
N PHE A 109 -3.69 -8.08 -1.81
CA PHE A 109 -3.62 -8.36 -0.38
C PHE A 109 -4.25 -9.72 -0.02
N LYS A 110 -5.37 -10.08 -0.66
CA LYS A 110 -6.01 -11.40 -0.45
C LYS A 110 -5.19 -12.58 -0.96
N ARG A 111 -4.29 -12.35 -1.92
CA ARG A 111 -3.44 -13.40 -2.53
C ARG A 111 -2.09 -13.52 -1.83
N SER A 112 -1.65 -12.50 -1.11
CA SER A 112 -0.47 -12.59 -0.27
C SER A 112 -0.77 -13.43 0.96
N ASP A 113 0.10 -14.40 1.25
CA ASP A 113 0.04 -15.27 2.44
C ASP A 113 0.50 -14.52 3.70
N ASN A 114 -0.17 -13.39 3.99
CA ASN A 114 0.21 -12.45 5.04
C ASN A 114 -0.53 -12.76 6.34
N THR A 115 -0.25 -13.92 6.94
CA THR A 115 -0.90 -14.37 8.19
C THR A 115 -0.65 -13.47 9.41
N GLN A 116 0.35 -12.60 9.33
CA GLN A 116 0.75 -11.68 10.40
C GLN A 116 0.27 -10.24 10.19
N LEU A 117 -0.53 -9.98 9.14
CA LEU A 117 -1.03 -8.63 8.84
C LEU A 117 -2.56 -8.60 8.94
N GLU A 118 -3.06 -7.56 9.59
CA GLU A 118 -4.46 -7.17 9.55
C GLU A 118 -4.65 -6.02 8.57
N LYS A 119 -5.82 -5.99 7.92
CA LYS A 119 -6.20 -4.93 7.00
C LYS A 119 -7.59 -4.42 7.34
N TYR A 120 -7.70 -3.11 7.41
CA TYR A 120 -8.91 -2.38 7.71
C TYR A 120 -9.21 -1.42 6.58
N ASP A 121 -10.45 -1.42 6.10
CA ASP A 121 -10.85 -0.60 4.96
C ASP A 121 -11.88 0.44 5.36
N VAL A 122 -11.79 1.59 4.71
CA VAL A 122 -12.78 2.66 4.79
C VAL A 122 -13.15 3.12 3.39
N ASN A 123 -14.45 3.32 3.20
CA ASN A 123 -15.04 3.90 2.02
C ASN A 123 -15.91 5.07 2.47
N PHE A 124 -15.33 6.25 2.48
CA PHE A 124 -16.00 7.46 2.89
C PHE A 124 -16.41 8.24 1.65
N THR A 125 -17.67 8.65 1.58
CA THR A 125 -18.22 9.38 0.44
C THR A 125 -18.92 10.63 0.94
N THR A 126 -18.47 11.79 0.49
CA THR A 126 -19.15 13.08 0.61
C THR A 126 -19.80 13.46 -0.72
N GLN A 127 -20.48 14.62 -0.79
CA GLN A 127 -21.05 15.12 -2.04
C GLN A 127 -19.99 15.33 -3.13
N ASP A 128 -18.76 15.70 -2.76
CA ASP A 128 -17.70 16.10 -3.70
C ASP A 128 -16.57 15.07 -3.81
N MET A 129 -16.46 14.12 -2.89
CA MET A 129 -15.29 13.25 -2.77
C MET A 129 -15.66 11.83 -2.34
N GLN A 130 -15.05 10.83 -3.00
CA GLN A 130 -14.97 9.48 -2.48
C GLN A 130 -13.53 9.17 -2.08
N ILE A 131 -13.33 8.80 -0.81
CA ILE A 131 -12.07 8.34 -0.26
C ILE A 131 -12.16 6.82 -0.08
N LEU A 132 -11.25 6.11 -0.74
CA LEU A 132 -11.02 4.68 -0.52
C LEU A 132 -9.62 4.54 0.07
N ALA A 133 -9.57 4.07 1.32
CA ALA A 133 -8.32 3.86 2.01
C ALA A 133 -8.29 2.52 2.73
N SER A 134 -7.08 2.00 2.92
CA SER A 134 -6.80 0.82 3.72
C SER A 134 -5.70 1.11 4.71
N LEU A 135 -5.90 0.71 5.96
CA LEU A 135 -4.83 0.55 6.95
C LEU A 135 -4.38 -0.91 6.95
N ILE A 136 -3.08 -1.15 6.81
CA ILE A 136 -2.44 -2.44 7.01
C ILE A 136 -1.49 -2.33 8.19
N ILE A 137 -1.57 -3.31 9.09
CA ILE A 137 -0.80 -3.29 10.33
C ILE A 137 -0.41 -4.71 10.75
N HIS A 138 0.74 -4.85 11.40
CA HIS A 138 1.16 -6.13 11.97
C HIS A 138 0.25 -6.52 13.15
N ILE A 139 -0.09 -7.82 13.28
CA ILE A 139 -0.95 -8.32 14.36
C ILE A 139 -0.37 -8.06 15.75
N GLU A 140 0.96 -8.02 15.86
CA GLU A 140 1.73 -7.72 17.08
C GLU A 140 2.16 -6.25 17.19
N ASN A 141 1.65 -5.34 16.37
CA ASN A 141 1.99 -3.92 16.51
C ASN A 141 1.49 -3.40 17.86
N PRO A 142 2.36 -2.82 18.72
CA PRO A 142 1.97 -2.40 20.07
C PRO A 142 1.00 -1.21 20.10
N HIS A 143 0.86 -0.50 18.98
CA HIS A 143 -0.05 0.63 18.81
C HIS A 143 -1.29 0.28 17.98
N LYS A 144 -1.53 -1.02 17.72
CA LYS A 144 -2.58 -1.48 16.82
C LYS A 144 -3.95 -0.91 17.16
N ASP A 145 -4.42 -1.13 18.39
CA ASP A 145 -5.77 -0.72 18.78
C ASP A 145 -5.95 0.80 18.68
N LEU A 146 -4.92 1.57 19.05
CA LEU A 146 -4.91 3.02 18.89
C LEU A 146 -5.02 3.42 17.42
N LEU A 147 -4.16 2.88 16.56
CA LEU A 147 -4.11 3.21 15.13
C LEU A 147 -5.40 2.82 14.42
N VAL A 148 -5.98 1.65 14.73
CA VAL A 148 -7.25 1.20 14.17
C VAL A 148 -8.40 2.11 14.61
N ASN A 149 -8.45 2.51 15.88
CA ASN A 149 -9.46 3.43 16.38
C ASN A 149 -9.36 4.80 15.69
N LEU A 150 -8.15 5.39 15.64
CA LEU A 150 -7.92 6.65 14.95
C LEU A 150 -8.28 6.56 13.46
N PHE A 151 -7.95 5.45 12.80
CA PHE A 151 -8.26 5.23 11.39
C PHE A 151 -9.77 5.27 11.12
N PHE A 152 -10.59 4.67 11.99
CA PHE A 152 -12.05 4.70 11.83
C PHE A 152 -12.69 6.03 12.28
N ASP A 153 -12.11 6.72 13.27
CA ASP A 153 -12.62 8.00 13.75
C ASP A 153 -12.53 9.12 12.70
N LEU A 154 -11.59 9.03 11.76
CA LEU A 154 -11.47 9.97 10.63
C LEU A 154 -12.69 10.03 9.72
N TYR A 155 -13.49 8.96 9.71
CA TYR A 155 -14.57 8.76 8.75
C TYR A 155 -15.94 8.59 9.43
N LYS A 156 -16.03 8.98 10.71
CA LYS A 156 -17.31 9.14 11.44
C LYS A 156 -17.97 10.47 11.12
#